data_AF-A0A2T2U870-F1
#
_entry.id   AF-A0A2T2U870-F1
#
_cell.length_a   1.000
_cell.length_b   1.000
_cell.length_c   1.000
_cell.angle_alpha   90.00
_cell.angle_beta   90.00
_cell.angle_gamma   90.00
#
_symmetry.space_group_name_H-M   'P 1'
#
loop_
_entity.id
_entity.type
_entity.pdbx_description
1 polymer ?
#
loop_
_entity_poly.entity_id
_entity_poly.type
_entity_poly.pdbx_seq_one_letter_code
_entity_poly.pdbx_strand_id
1 'polypeptide(L)'
;MPDQELSEEDWMRRIEPALERSMQEVSEQMTNAAPVQRWLRSASYEAAMQASRQQPGDMQAEAAAYGALRDDLREHFASLARAVRDLTHGQGRLDVKWRPLSPNYTRLYIDFGLDYEIDLFVRLKAASPDEARRALDAAADALPRSEPFPNRPNERTALVALDDRQLGVRVREHQADPGRRRTVTLLPDGDSAESDVALDEAPERVVQHLTPEAGSRVDPQSWM
;
A
#
# COMPACT_ATOMS: atom_id res chain seq x y z
N MET A 1 -11.73 27.66 17.24
CA MET A 1 -10.40 27.02 17.24
C MET A 1 -9.93 27.08 15.81
N PRO A 2 -8.84 27.81 15.48
CA PRO A 2 -8.37 27.88 14.12
C PRO A 2 -8.05 26.46 13.63
N ASP A 3 -8.52 26.14 12.43
CA ASP A 3 -8.27 24.89 11.71
C ASP A 3 -6.76 24.72 11.52
N GLN A 4 -6.10 24.05 12.46
CA GLN A 4 -4.72 23.64 12.22
C GLN A 4 -4.77 22.40 11.33
N GLU A 5 -4.44 22.61 10.06
CA GLU A 5 -3.98 21.53 9.19
C GLU A 5 -2.83 20.82 9.89
N LEU A 6 -2.89 19.48 9.92
CA LEU A 6 -1.81 18.69 10.48
C LEU A 6 -0.56 18.89 9.63
N SER A 7 0.57 19.12 10.30
CA SER A 7 1.86 19.21 9.63
C SER A 7 2.24 17.86 9.01
N GLU A 8 3.22 17.87 8.13
CA GLU A 8 3.78 16.64 7.57
C GLU A 8 4.30 15.69 8.66
N GLU A 9 5.00 16.23 9.66
CA GLU A 9 5.51 15.45 10.80
C GLU A 9 4.38 14.85 11.65
N ASP A 10 3.27 15.57 11.84
CA ASP A 10 2.11 15.03 12.57
C ASP A 10 1.46 13.87 11.82
N TRP A 11 1.41 13.95 10.48
CA TRP A 11 0.94 12.85 9.65
C TRP A 11 1.88 11.66 9.69
N MET A 12 3.19 11.89 9.60
CA MET A 12 4.18 10.83 9.70
C MET A 12 4.07 10.10 11.03
N ARG A 13 4.08 10.84 12.15
CA ARG A 13 3.95 10.30 13.50
C ARG A 13 2.66 9.51 13.70
N ARG A 14 1.58 9.93 13.03
CA ARG A 14 0.30 9.23 13.06
C ARG A 14 0.38 7.89 12.32
N ILE A 15 0.88 7.87 11.09
CA ILE A 15 0.74 6.76 10.13
C ILE A 15 1.87 5.73 10.23
N GLU A 16 3.11 6.18 10.45
CA GLU A 16 4.31 5.34 10.42
C GLU A 16 4.19 4.07 11.28
N PRO A 17 3.67 4.12 12.52
CA PRO A 17 3.57 2.92 13.36
C PRO A 17 2.65 1.83 12.79
N ALA A 18 1.75 2.16 11.87
CA ALA A 18 0.79 1.21 11.29
C ALA A 18 1.26 0.60 9.97
N LEU A 19 2.24 1.20 9.27
CA LEU A 19 2.70 0.73 7.95
C LEU A 19 3.12 -0.74 7.96
N GLU A 20 3.98 -1.12 8.90
CA GLU A 20 4.50 -2.49 9.01
C GLU A 20 3.48 -3.49 9.60
N ARG A 21 2.28 -3.03 10.00
CA ARG A 21 1.26 -3.85 10.66
C ARG A 21 0.01 -4.05 9.81
N SER A 22 -0.54 -2.97 9.26
CA SER A 22 -1.80 -3.00 8.54
C SER A 22 -2.05 -1.71 7.73
N MET A 23 -2.16 -1.85 6.41
CA MET A 23 -2.61 -0.78 5.53
C MET A 23 -4.08 -0.38 5.78
N GLN A 24 -4.87 -1.29 6.36
CA GLN A 24 -6.20 -0.94 6.85
C GLN A 24 -6.12 0.03 8.03
N GLU A 25 -5.27 -0.23 9.03
CA GLU A 25 -5.06 0.67 10.16
C GLU A 25 -4.53 2.04 9.68
N VAL A 26 -3.62 2.05 8.70
CA VAL A 26 -3.15 3.29 8.04
C VAL A 26 -4.32 4.06 7.40
N SER A 27 -5.15 3.37 6.61
CA SER A 27 -6.35 3.95 5.99
C SER A 27 -7.30 4.53 7.03
N GLU A 28 -7.54 3.82 8.13
CA GLU A 28 -8.38 4.26 9.24
C GLU A 28 -7.79 5.49 9.95
N GLN A 29 -6.49 5.49 10.25
CA GLN A 29 -5.83 6.61 10.91
C GLN A 29 -5.85 7.89 10.06
N MET A 30 -5.63 7.78 8.75
CA MET A 30 -5.79 8.91 7.83
C MET A 30 -7.25 9.38 7.78
N THR A 31 -8.17 8.44 7.53
CA THR A 31 -9.60 8.74 7.31
C THR A 31 -10.25 9.33 8.56
N ASN A 32 -9.91 8.85 9.75
CA ASN A 32 -10.50 9.29 11.02
C ASN A 32 -9.86 10.57 11.58
N ALA A 33 -8.86 11.15 10.91
CA ALA A 33 -8.35 12.45 11.30
C ALA A 33 -9.45 13.51 11.16
N ALA A 34 -9.59 14.35 12.18
CA ALA A 34 -10.62 15.39 12.22
C ALA A 34 -10.68 16.29 10.96
N PRO A 35 -9.55 16.78 10.39
CA PRO A 35 -9.61 17.57 9.16
C PRO A 35 -10.09 16.74 7.95
N VAL A 36 -9.67 15.48 7.81
CA VAL A 36 -10.11 14.57 6.73
C VAL A 36 -11.59 14.26 6.84
N GLN A 37 -12.10 13.94 8.04
CA GLN A 37 -13.53 13.69 8.25
C GLN A 37 -14.40 14.91 7.90
N ARG A 38 -13.94 16.14 8.20
CA ARG A 38 -14.64 17.36 7.83
C ARG A 38 -14.71 17.54 6.32
N TRP A 39 -13.57 17.35 5.65
CA TRP A 39 -13.48 17.42 4.20
C TRP A 39 -14.35 16.35 3.52
N LEU A 40 -14.20 15.08 3.90
CA LEU A 40 -14.93 13.95 3.31
C LEU A 40 -16.45 14.15 3.34
N ARG A 41 -17.01 14.70 4.42
CA ARG A 41 -18.46 14.97 4.52
C ARG A 41 -18.96 15.92 3.43
N SER A 42 -18.16 16.93 3.08
CA SER A 42 -18.54 17.94 2.08
C SER A 42 -18.21 17.43 0.68
N ALA A 43 -16.96 17.03 0.46
CA ALA A 43 -16.45 16.63 -0.85
C ALA A 43 -17.15 15.38 -1.42
N SER A 44 -17.45 14.38 -0.57
CA SER A 44 -18.14 13.16 -1.04
C SER A 44 -19.59 13.44 -1.45
N TYR A 45 -20.26 14.38 -0.77
CA TYR A 45 -21.63 14.77 -1.11
C TYR A 45 -21.67 15.60 -2.41
N GLU A 46 -20.73 16.52 -2.57
CA GLU A 46 -20.59 17.32 -3.79
C GLU A 46 -20.27 16.45 -5.00
N ALA A 47 -19.33 15.50 -4.86
CA ALA A 47 -19.00 14.54 -5.91
C ALA A 47 -20.22 13.69 -6.30
N ALA A 48 -21.01 13.22 -5.32
CA ALA A 48 -22.22 12.44 -5.58
C ALA A 48 -23.29 13.27 -6.32
N MET A 49 -23.47 14.52 -5.92
CA MET A 49 -24.37 15.48 -6.59
C MET A 49 -23.94 15.79 -8.02
N GLN A 50 -22.63 15.92 -8.27
CA GLN A 50 -22.10 16.13 -9.62
C GLN A 50 -22.36 14.91 -10.51
N ALA A 51 -22.08 13.71 -10.01
CA ALA A 51 -22.36 12.48 -10.74
C ALA A 51 -23.86 12.27 -10.99
N SER A 52 -24.73 12.60 -10.03
CA SER A 52 -26.19 12.41 -10.17
C SER A 52 -26.90 13.45 -11.04
N ARG A 53 -26.25 14.60 -11.32
CA ARG A 53 -26.80 15.62 -12.26
C ARG A 53 -26.78 15.14 -13.71
N GLN A 54 -25.98 14.13 -14.01
CA GLN A 54 -25.98 13.42 -15.28
C GLN A 54 -26.82 12.14 -15.16
N GLN A 55 -27.08 11.43 -16.26
CA GLN A 55 -27.93 10.25 -16.22
C GLN A 55 -27.38 9.21 -15.21
N PRO A 56 -28.23 8.60 -14.37
CA PRO A 56 -27.77 7.56 -13.44
C PRO A 56 -27.06 6.42 -14.19
N GLY A 57 -25.85 6.07 -13.75
CA GLY A 57 -25.01 5.05 -14.39
C GLY A 57 -24.12 5.58 -15.52
N ASP A 58 -24.06 6.89 -15.73
CA ASP A 58 -23.07 7.49 -16.63
C ASP A 58 -21.65 7.36 -16.02
N MET A 59 -20.90 6.39 -16.54
CA MET A 59 -19.52 6.12 -16.13
C MET A 59 -18.60 7.32 -16.35
N GLN A 60 -18.88 8.19 -17.32
CA GLN A 60 -18.05 9.39 -17.56
C GLN A 60 -18.28 10.44 -16.47
N ALA A 61 -19.53 10.60 -16.02
CA ALA A 61 -19.87 11.50 -14.93
C ALA A 61 -19.21 11.07 -13.62
N GLU A 62 -19.24 9.76 -13.32
CA GLU A 62 -18.59 9.20 -12.13
C GLU A 62 -17.07 9.35 -12.18
N ALA A 63 -16.45 9.08 -13.34
CA ALA A 63 -15.00 9.25 -13.51
C ALA A 63 -14.56 10.71 -13.35
N ALA A 64 -15.34 11.66 -13.88
CA ALA A 64 -15.08 13.09 -13.74
C ALA A 64 -15.21 13.55 -12.28
N ALA A 65 -16.27 13.12 -11.59
CA ALA A 65 -16.49 13.44 -10.18
C ALA A 65 -15.39 12.85 -9.27
N TYR A 66 -14.97 11.61 -9.54
CA TYR A 66 -13.84 10.99 -8.87
C TYR A 66 -12.53 11.74 -9.13
N GLY A 67 -12.27 12.14 -10.38
CA GLY A 67 -11.10 12.95 -10.74
C GLY A 67 -11.03 14.26 -9.95
N ALA A 68 -12.14 14.99 -9.91
CA ALA A 68 -12.26 16.23 -9.13
C ALA A 68 -12.02 16.00 -7.62
N LEU A 69 -12.64 14.98 -7.04
CA LEU A 69 -12.45 14.62 -5.63
C LEU A 69 -10.98 14.30 -5.30
N ARG A 70 -10.29 13.62 -6.22
CA ARG A 70 -8.89 13.23 -6.07
C ARG A 70 -7.94 14.42 -6.20
N ASP A 71 -8.26 15.37 -7.05
CA ASP A 71 -7.44 16.58 -7.21
C ASP A 71 -7.64 17.52 -6.01
N ASP A 72 -8.88 17.68 -5.55
CA ASP A 72 -9.23 18.41 -4.32
C ASP A 72 -8.56 17.82 -3.07
N LEU A 73 -8.49 16.48 -2.97
CA LEU A 73 -7.73 15.79 -1.91
C LEU A 73 -6.26 16.21 -1.87
N ARG A 74 -5.60 16.33 -3.04
CA ARG A 74 -4.18 16.70 -3.10
C ARG A 74 -3.94 18.16 -2.74
N GLU A 75 -4.86 19.03 -3.13
CA GLU A 75 -4.79 20.46 -2.80
C GLU A 75 -4.99 20.68 -1.30
N HIS A 76 -6.03 20.07 -0.71
CA HIS A 76 -6.34 20.24 0.71
C HIS A 76 -5.40 19.49 1.65
N PHE A 77 -4.80 18.38 1.22
CA PHE A 77 -3.97 17.53 2.08
C PHE A 77 -2.56 17.35 1.51
N ALA A 78 -1.95 18.44 1.03
CA ALA A 78 -0.60 18.42 0.50
C ALA A 78 0.45 17.91 1.51
N SER A 79 0.29 18.23 2.80
CA SER A 79 1.18 17.73 3.87
C SER A 79 1.04 16.22 4.08
N LEU A 80 -0.19 15.68 4.01
CA LEU A 80 -0.43 14.23 4.08
C LEU A 80 0.15 13.53 2.85
N ALA A 81 -0.04 14.09 1.66
CA ALA A 81 0.50 13.51 0.43
C ALA A 81 2.03 13.43 0.46
N ARG A 82 2.72 14.45 1.01
CA ARG A 82 4.17 14.41 1.22
C ARG A 82 4.57 13.40 2.28
N ALA A 83 3.88 13.36 3.42
CA ALA A 83 4.14 12.36 4.45
C ALA A 83 4.01 10.92 3.92
N VAL A 84 2.97 10.64 3.12
CA VAL A 84 2.78 9.34 2.46
C VAL A 84 3.93 9.05 1.51
N ARG A 85 4.28 9.99 0.63
CA ARG A 85 5.40 9.83 -0.30
C ARG A 85 6.70 9.54 0.44
N ASP A 86 7.01 10.29 1.48
CA ASP A 86 8.29 10.18 2.19
C ASP A 86 8.36 8.90 3.02
N LEU A 87 7.25 8.51 3.68
CA LEU A 87 7.17 7.24 4.41
C LEU A 87 7.26 6.00 3.50
N THR A 88 6.77 6.11 2.26
CA THR A 88 6.77 5.02 1.29
C THR A 88 7.91 5.09 0.28
N HIS A 89 8.89 5.99 0.48
CA HIS A 89 10.00 6.23 -0.46
C HIS A 89 9.53 6.49 -1.91
N GLY A 90 8.39 7.16 -2.07
CA GLY A 90 7.80 7.50 -3.36
C GLY A 90 6.98 6.39 -4.01
N GLN A 91 6.93 5.19 -3.42
CA GLN A 91 6.18 4.05 -3.97
C GLN A 91 4.66 4.21 -3.80
N GLY A 92 4.23 4.88 -2.72
CA GLY A 92 2.83 5.07 -2.39
C GLY A 92 2.32 6.46 -2.75
N ARG A 93 1.06 6.52 -3.17
CA ARG A 93 0.32 7.75 -3.42
C ARG A 93 -0.94 7.80 -2.59
N LEU A 94 -1.23 8.98 -2.03
CA LEU A 94 -2.51 9.23 -1.38
C LEU A 94 -3.65 9.20 -2.41
N ASP A 95 -4.69 8.41 -2.12
CA ASP A 95 -5.89 8.33 -2.93
C ASP A 95 -7.17 8.12 -2.08
N VAL A 96 -8.33 8.19 -2.74
CA VAL A 96 -9.66 8.08 -2.12
C VAL A 96 -10.45 6.92 -2.71
N LYS A 97 -10.91 5.99 -1.86
CA LYS A 97 -11.83 4.94 -2.26
C LYS A 97 -13.25 5.49 -2.17
N TRP A 98 -13.70 6.15 -3.23
CA TRP A 98 -15.03 6.76 -3.28
C TRP A 98 -16.13 5.75 -3.59
N ARG A 99 -17.27 5.89 -2.89
CA ARG A 99 -18.46 5.05 -3.08
C ARG A 99 -19.67 5.97 -3.33
N PRO A 100 -20.04 6.23 -4.59
CA PRO A 100 -21.09 7.20 -4.95
C PRO A 100 -22.44 6.91 -4.27
N LEU A 101 -22.83 5.63 -4.24
CA LEU A 101 -24.10 5.17 -3.63
C LEU A 101 -24.01 4.98 -2.11
N SER A 102 -22.81 5.10 -1.53
CA SER A 102 -22.63 4.94 -0.09
C SER A 102 -21.52 5.86 0.42
N PRO A 103 -21.73 7.20 0.39
CA PRO A 103 -20.68 8.19 0.66
C PRO A 103 -20.01 8.03 2.04
N ASN A 104 -20.74 7.48 3.02
CA ASN A 104 -20.22 7.19 4.37
C ASN A 104 -19.12 6.11 4.40
N TYR A 105 -18.96 5.33 3.33
CA TYR A 105 -17.87 4.35 3.17
C TYR A 105 -16.69 4.89 2.37
N THR A 106 -16.71 6.18 2.02
CA THR A 106 -15.58 6.85 1.39
C THR A 106 -14.44 6.95 2.39
N ARG A 107 -13.25 6.51 1.98
CA ARG A 107 -12.06 6.48 2.85
C ARG A 107 -10.80 6.80 2.07
N LEU A 108 -9.80 7.34 2.75
CA LEU A 108 -8.46 7.53 2.20
C LEU A 108 -7.67 6.23 2.28
N TYR A 109 -6.80 5.99 1.31
CA TYR A 109 -5.88 4.86 1.30
C TYR A 109 -4.58 5.25 0.57
N ILE A 110 -3.58 4.38 0.68
CA ILE A 110 -2.33 4.51 -0.08
C ILE A 110 -2.43 3.55 -1.27
N ASP A 111 -2.38 4.11 -2.46
CA ASP A 111 -2.29 3.37 -3.71
C ASP A 111 -0.81 3.16 -4.08
N PHE A 112 -0.44 1.93 -4.38
CA PHE A 112 0.93 1.56 -4.80
C PHE A 112 1.00 1.29 -6.31
N GLY A 113 -0.10 1.42 -7.05
CA GLY A 113 -0.12 1.19 -8.50
C GLY A 113 0.01 -0.29 -8.91
N LEU A 114 -0.24 -1.21 -7.99
CA LEU A 114 -0.11 -2.65 -8.19
C LEU A 114 -1.48 -3.29 -8.46
N ASP A 115 -1.49 -4.41 -9.19
CA ASP A 115 -2.71 -5.16 -9.53
C ASP A 115 -3.16 -6.13 -8.41
N TYR A 116 -2.48 -6.10 -7.27
CA TYR A 116 -2.80 -6.87 -6.07
C TYR A 116 -2.89 -5.99 -4.83
N GLU A 117 -3.68 -6.44 -3.84
CA GLU A 117 -3.84 -5.73 -2.58
C GLU A 117 -2.60 -5.89 -1.67
N ILE A 118 -2.22 -4.80 -1.00
CA ILE A 118 -1.14 -4.74 -0.02
C ILE A 118 -1.74 -4.68 1.39
N ASP A 119 -1.36 -5.64 2.23
CA ASP A 119 -1.80 -5.72 3.62
C ASP A 119 -0.90 -4.91 4.57
N LEU A 120 0.40 -4.82 4.26
CA LEU A 120 1.39 -4.06 5.04
C LEU A 120 2.53 -3.54 4.15
N PHE A 121 3.17 -2.46 4.56
CA PHE A 121 4.33 -1.88 3.89
C PHE A 121 5.54 -1.95 4.82
N VAL A 122 6.63 -2.58 4.38
CA VAL A 122 7.85 -2.73 5.17
C VAL A 122 9.03 -2.11 4.44
N ARG A 123 9.68 -1.16 5.11
CA ARG A 123 10.90 -0.54 4.61
C ARG A 123 12.11 -1.29 5.14
N LEU A 124 12.97 -1.74 4.24
CA LEU A 124 14.29 -2.27 4.58
C LEU A 124 15.26 -1.13 4.84
N LYS A 125 16.08 -1.28 5.87
CA LYS A 125 17.15 -0.31 6.19
C LYS A 125 18.42 -0.54 5.37
N ALA A 126 18.60 -1.76 4.87
CA ALA A 126 19.73 -2.17 4.07
C ALA A 126 19.33 -3.38 3.22
N ALA A 127 20.08 -3.60 2.13
CA ALA A 127 20.05 -4.84 1.37
C ALA A 127 20.72 -5.98 2.15
N SER A 128 20.01 -6.56 3.13
CA SER A 128 20.51 -7.70 3.90
C SER A 128 19.45 -8.79 4.08
N PRO A 129 19.87 -10.07 4.15
CA PRO A 129 18.96 -11.17 4.45
C PRO A 129 18.24 -11.00 5.80
N ASP A 130 18.87 -10.37 6.79
CA ASP A 130 18.26 -10.12 8.10
C ASP A 130 17.12 -9.11 8.03
N GLU A 131 17.27 -8.03 7.26
CA GLU A 131 16.20 -7.04 7.05
C GLU A 131 15.06 -7.64 6.23
N ALA A 132 15.37 -8.42 5.19
CA ALA A 132 14.37 -9.16 4.42
C ALA A 132 13.64 -10.20 5.28
N ARG A 133 14.34 -10.89 6.18
CA ARG A 133 13.76 -11.81 7.16
C ARG A 133 12.77 -11.09 8.08
N ARG A 134 13.14 -9.93 8.62
CA ARG A 134 12.24 -9.10 9.44
C ARG A 134 10.95 -8.75 8.69
N ALA A 135 11.05 -8.40 7.40
CA ALA A 135 9.86 -8.09 6.59
C ALA A 135 8.96 -9.31 6.36
N LEU A 136 9.56 -10.48 6.09
CA LEU A 136 8.85 -11.75 5.98
C LEU A 136 8.16 -12.14 7.28
N ASP A 137 8.83 -11.95 8.42
CA ASP A 137 8.30 -12.26 9.74
C ASP A 137 7.13 -11.32 10.07
N ALA A 138 7.21 -10.03 9.75
CA ALA A 138 6.10 -9.10 9.89
C ALA A 138 4.86 -9.53 9.08
N ALA A 139 5.06 -9.97 7.84
CA ALA A 139 3.99 -10.50 7.01
C ALA A 139 3.40 -11.81 7.57
N ALA A 140 4.25 -12.69 8.11
CA ALA A 140 3.84 -13.93 8.73
C ALA A 140 3.06 -13.71 10.04
N ASP A 141 3.47 -12.74 10.85
CA ASP A 141 2.79 -12.38 12.10
C ASP A 141 1.43 -11.71 11.86
N ALA A 142 1.26 -11.06 10.71
CA ALA A 142 0.00 -10.48 10.28
C ALA A 142 -1.03 -11.53 9.79
N LEU A 143 -0.63 -12.79 9.62
CA LEU A 143 -1.53 -13.85 9.15
C LEU A 143 -2.74 -14.04 10.10
N PRO A 144 -3.91 -14.40 9.55
CA PRO A 144 -5.04 -14.84 10.37
C PRO A 144 -4.63 -15.93 11.37
N ARG A 145 -5.07 -15.79 12.63
CA ARG A 145 -4.75 -16.76 13.70
C ARG A 145 -5.54 -18.06 13.59
N SER A 146 -6.66 -18.05 12.88
CA SER A 146 -7.48 -19.22 12.62
C SER A 146 -6.70 -20.29 11.85
N GLU A 147 -7.05 -21.56 12.02
CA GLU A 147 -6.48 -22.60 11.19
C GLU A 147 -6.84 -22.36 9.71
N PRO A 148 -5.87 -22.54 8.78
CA PRO A 148 -6.17 -22.50 7.36
C PRO A 148 -7.10 -23.66 6.99
N PHE A 149 -8.04 -23.40 6.08
CA PHE A 149 -8.92 -24.44 5.57
C PHE A 149 -8.20 -25.29 4.50
N PRO A 150 -8.61 -26.54 4.27
CA PRO A 150 -8.10 -27.34 3.16
C PRO A 150 -8.20 -26.57 1.83
N ASN A 151 -7.09 -26.47 1.09
CA ASN A 151 -6.96 -25.74 -0.18
C ASN A 151 -7.26 -24.23 -0.10
N ARG A 152 -7.31 -23.64 1.10
CA ARG A 152 -7.45 -22.19 1.31
C ARG A 152 -6.45 -21.76 2.37
N PRO A 153 -5.19 -21.51 1.98
CA PRO A 153 -4.20 -21.03 2.92
C PRO A 153 -4.60 -19.67 3.48
N ASN A 154 -4.18 -19.40 4.71
CA ASN A 154 -4.14 -18.04 5.21
C ASN A 154 -3.06 -17.30 4.45
N GLU A 155 -3.31 -16.06 4.04
CA GLU A 155 -2.31 -15.28 3.32
C GLU A 155 -2.28 -13.80 3.72
N ARG A 156 -1.08 -13.22 3.58
CA ARG A 156 -0.80 -11.79 3.71
C ARG A 156 0.21 -11.36 2.67
N THR A 157 -0.02 -10.20 2.08
CA THR A 157 0.88 -9.58 1.10
C THR A 157 1.51 -8.34 1.70
N ALA A 158 2.82 -8.36 1.86
CA ALA A 158 3.61 -7.19 2.20
C ALA A 158 4.18 -6.56 0.93
N LEU A 159 4.27 -5.24 0.89
CA LEU A 159 5.14 -4.55 -0.06
C LEU A 159 6.44 -4.21 0.66
N VAL A 160 7.54 -4.79 0.20
CA VAL A 160 8.87 -4.60 0.76
C VAL A 160 9.61 -3.59 -0.10
N ALA A 161 10.09 -2.51 0.50
CA ALA A 161 10.77 -1.44 -0.21
C ALA A 161 12.20 -1.24 0.30
N LEU A 162 13.12 -1.00 -0.63
CA LEU A 162 14.49 -0.56 -0.38
C LEU A 162 14.79 0.57 -1.36
N ASP A 163 15.06 1.77 -0.82
CA ASP A 163 15.25 2.98 -1.62
C ASP A 163 14.10 3.20 -2.63
N ASP A 164 14.39 3.27 -3.93
CA ASP A 164 13.44 3.46 -5.02
C ASP A 164 12.88 2.15 -5.61
N ARG A 165 13.21 1.00 -5.00
CA ARG A 165 12.77 -0.32 -5.43
C ARG A 165 11.74 -0.92 -4.48
N GLN A 166 10.85 -1.71 -5.05
CA GLN A 166 9.81 -2.41 -4.31
C GLN A 166 9.62 -3.85 -4.81
N LEU A 167 9.16 -4.71 -3.92
CA LEU A 167 8.81 -6.10 -4.21
C LEU A 167 7.59 -6.51 -3.39
N GLY A 168 6.54 -6.99 -4.06
CA GLY A 168 5.45 -7.65 -3.35
C GLY A 168 5.89 -9.00 -2.84
N VAL A 169 5.56 -9.31 -1.59
CA VAL A 169 5.91 -10.58 -0.94
C VAL A 169 4.68 -11.13 -0.25
N ARG A 170 4.21 -12.29 -0.70
CA ARG A 170 3.06 -12.96 -0.13
C ARG A 170 3.47 -14.17 0.69
N VAL A 171 3.19 -14.12 1.98
CA VAL A 171 3.36 -15.27 2.88
C VAL A 171 2.04 -16.03 2.93
N ARG A 172 2.11 -17.35 2.75
CA ARG A 172 0.97 -18.26 2.86
C ARG A 172 1.22 -19.31 3.92
N GLU A 173 0.21 -19.56 4.75
CA GLU A 173 0.21 -20.65 5.71
C GLU A 173 -0.83 -21.69 5.31
N HIS A 174 -0.36 -22.89 4.99
CA HIS A 174 -1.14 -24.03 4.56
C HIS A 174 -1.36 -24.99 5.72
N GLN A 175 -2.49 -25.68 5.68
CA GLN A 175 -2.69 -26.88 6.50
C GLN A 175 -1.75 -27.99 6.00
N ALA A 176 -1.07 -28.68 6.91
CA ALA A 176 -0.19 -29.81 6.62
C ALA A 176 -0.48 -30.98 7.57
N ASP A 177 -0.06 -32.20 7.20
CA ASP A 177 -0.15 -33.38 8.07
C ASP A 177 1.26 -33.89 8.46
N PRO A 178 1.68 -33.77 9.74
CA PRO A 178 1.06 -32.99 10.81
C PRO A 178 1.47 -31.51 10.77
N GLY A 179 0.54 -30.60 11.10
CA GLY A 179 0.83 -29.21 11.45
C GLY A 179 0.54 -28.18 10.36
N ARG A 180 1.46 -27.22 10.19
CA ARG A 180 1.32 -26.07 9.29
C ARG A 180 2.59 -25.92 8.46
N ARG A 181 2.43 -25.55 7.19
CA ARG A 181 3.55 -25.26 6.29
C ARG A 181 3.44 -23.84 5.79
N ARG A 182 4.54 -23.08 5.81
CA ARG A 182 4.60 -21.74 5.25
C ARG A 182 5.35 -21.74 3.92
N THR A 183 4.89 -20.91 3.00
CA THR A 183 5.52 -20.66 1.70
C THR A 183 5.52 -19.17 1.41
N VAL A 184 6.48 -18.72 0.63
CA VAL A 184 6.58 -17.34 0.17
C VAL A 184 6.33 -17.29 -1.34
N THR A 185 5.69 -16.23 -1.80
CA THR A 185 5.60 -15.88 -3.22
C THR A 185 6.13 -14.48 -3.41
N LEU A 186 7.08 -14.31 -4.32
CA LEU A 186 7.61 -13.02 -4.71
C LEU A 186 6.83 -12.52 -5.92
N LEU A 187 6.43 -11.25 -5.88
CA LEU A 187 5.58 -10.58 -6.84
C LEU A 187 6.32 -9.34 -7.38
N PRO A 188 7.34 -9.54 -8.23
CA PRO A 188 8.00 -8.43 -8.92
C PRO A 188 7.00 -7.72 -9.84
N ASP A 189 7.11 -6.39 -9.93
CA ASP A 189 6.23 -5.59 -10.79
C ASP A 189 6.55 -5.85 -12.28
N GLY A 190 5.52 -6.13 -13.08
CA GLY A 190 5.65 -6.42 -14.51
C GLY A 190 6.25 -7.78 -14.88
N ASP A 191 6.67 -8.59 -13.90
CA ASP A 191 7.34 -9.88 -14.10
C ASP A 191 6.52 -11.06 -13.56
N SER A 192 6.98 -12.28 -13.87
CA SER A 192 6.32 -13.50 -13.39
C SER A 192 6.57 -13.73 -11.90
N ALA A 193 5.51 -14.08 -11.17
CA ALA A 193 5.61 -14.41 -9.76
C ALA A 193 6.48 -15.65 -9.51
N GLU A 194 7.43 -15.56 -8.58
CA GLU A 194 8.18 -16.71 -8.06
C GLU A 194 7.38 -17.33 -6.91
N SER A 195 6.70 -18.44 -7.19
CA SER A 195 5.81 -19.12 -6.23
C SER A 195 6.53 -20.22 -5.46
N ASP A 196 5.97 -20.56 -4.28
CA ASP A 196 6.43 -21.65 -3.41
C ASP A 196 7.90 -21.58 -2.98
N VAL A 197 8.45 -20.37 -2.87
CA VAL A 197 9.78 -20.14 -2.31
C VAL A 197 9.79 -20.58 -0.83
N ALA A 198 10.80 -21.37 -0.46
CA ALA A 198 10.96 -21.83 0.89
C ALA A 198 11.27 -20.65 1.83
N LEU A 199 10.74 -20.68 3.06
CA LEU A 199 10.82 -19.54 3.98
C LEU A 199 12.29 -19.21 4.34
N ASP A 200 13.14 -20.21 4.44
CA ASP A 200 14.58 -20.09 4.70
C ASP A 200 15.35 -19.43 3.54
N GLU A 201 14.99 -19.73 2.30
CA GLU A 201 15.61 -19.16 1.10
C GLU A 201 15.06 -17.78 0.71
N ALA A 202 13.83 -17.46 1.11
CA ALA A 202 13.14 -16.25 0.71
C ALA A 202 13.87 -14.92 1.00
N PRO A 203 14.58 -14.71 2.13
CA PRO A 203 15.26 -13.44 2.37
C PRO A 203 16.36 -13.15 1.35
N GLU A 204 17.15 -14.15 0.98
CA GLU A 204 18.19 -14.00 -0.04
C GLU A 204 17.58 -13.60 -1.39
N ARG A 205 16.45 -14.22 -1.75
CA ARG A 205 15.72 -13.88 -2.98
C ARG A 205 15.14 -12.46 -2.95
N VAL A 206 14.59 -12.03 -1.82
CA VAL A 206 14.10 -10.65 -1.65
C VAL A 206 15.24 -9.65 -1.85
N VAL A 207 16.41 -9.90 -1.26
CA VAL A 207 17.59 -9.03 -1.44
C VAL A 207 18.05 -9.01 -2.90
N GLN A 208 18.05 -10.15 -3.59
CA GLN A 208 18.42 -10.24 -5.01
C GLN A 208 17.51 -9.38 -5.89
N HIS A 209 16.20 -9.41 -5.68
CA HIS A 209 15.23 -8.57 -6.41
C HIS A 209 15.40 -7.07 -6.11
N LEU A 210 15.65 -6.72 -4.85
CA LEU A 210 15.74 -5.33 -4.41
C LEU A 210 17.12 -4.69 -4.63
N THR A 211 18.14 -5.47 -4.99
CA THR A 211 19.46 -4.95 -5.32
C THR A 211 19.63 -4.82 -6.83
N PRO A 212 20.29 -3.76 -7.32
CA PRO A 212 20.64 -3.71 -8.72
C PRO A 212 21.59 -4.86 -9.05
N GLU A 213 21.31 -5.59 -10.13
CA GLU A 213 22.34 -6.45 -10.73
C GLU A 213 23.56 -5.57 -11.01
N ALA A 214 24.72 -5.98 -10.51
CA ALA A 214 25.99 -5.30 -10.77
C ALA A 214 26.33 -5.44 -12.27
N GLY A 215 25.68 -4.64 -13.12
CA GLY A 215 25.70 -4.87 -14.57
C GLY A 215 25.20 -3.74 -15.46
N SER A 216 24.44 -2.77 -14.97
CA SER A 216 24.12 -1.57 -15.77
C SER A 216 25.06 -0.42 -15.41
N ARG A 217 26.34 -0.62 -15.73
CA ARG A 217 27.30 0.48 -15.79
C ARG A 217 26.90 1.32 -17.00
N VAL A 218 26.33 2.49 -16.74
CA VAL A 218 26.11 3.53 -17.76
C VAL A 218 27.41 3.70 -18.54
N ASP A 219 27.36 3.41 -19.83
CA ASP A 219 28.48 3.61 -20.73
C ASP A 219 28.73 5.13 -20.82
N PRO A 220 29.89 5.67 -20.40
CA PRO A 220 30.11 7.12 -20.38
C PRO A 220 30.31 7.76 -21.77
N GLN A 221 29.95 7.07 -22.86
CA GLN A 221 30.19 7.51 -24.23
C GLN A 221 28.90 7.90 -24.98
N SER A 222 28.11 8.79 -24.38
CA SER A 222 27.05 9.52 -25.11
C SER A 222 27.27 11.02 -25.00
N TRP A 223 28.46 11.48 -25.38
CA TRP A 223 28.74 12.86 -25.79
C TRP A 223 29.65 12.80 -27.02
N MET A 224 29.05 12.67 -28.20
CA MET A 224 29.55 13.24 -29.47
C MET A 224 28.36 13.56 -30.36
#